data_AF-A0A6J3C8N4-F1
#
_entry.id   AF-A0A6J3C8N4-F1
#
_cell.length_a   1.000
_cell.length_b   1.000
_cell.length_c   1.000
_cell.angle_alpha   90.00
_cell.angle_beta   90.00
_cell.angle_gamma   90.00
#
_symmetry.space_group_name_H-M   'P 1'
#
loop_
_entity.id
_entity.type
_entity.pdbx_description
1 polymer ?
#
loop_
_entity_poly.entity_id
_entity_poly.type
_entity_poly.pdbx_seq_one_letter_code
_entity_poly.pdbx_strand_id
1 'polypeptide(L)'
;MAGGDNPMNKSEVNGKLPSENTSHHTSTPDKAKWGRPLEFILACLGYAVGLGNIWRFPYLAYRNGGGAFLIPFFIMVVIIGLPLFFLELYVGQYTGLGPLHAFSAIGPFFSGLGYCTLVVISIISIYYMVIVAWTLFYVLTSIFGSLDWGSCDNDFNSDFCYSGSYDKNCRSKNFTGSETQTYYLRTCMSIADICKSTGFQPYDDKFCLNSTNDRIPWYTNATRILASEEYYK
;
A
#
# COMPACT_ATOMS: atom_id res chain seq x y z
N MET A 1 -25.31 -13.05 0.72
CA MET A 1 -26.72 -12.93 0.30
C MET A 1 -26.79 -11.98 -0.89
N ALA A 2 -27.24 -12.48 -2.04
CA ALA A 2 -27.86 -11.76 -3.14
C ALA A 2 -28.89 -12.78 -3.65
N GLY A 3 -30.18 -12.61 -3.42
CA GLY A 3 -31.05 -11.62 -4.04
C GLY A 3 -32.09 -12.43 -4.81
N GLY A 4 -33.26 -12.62 -4.22
CA GLY A 4 -34.46 -13.11 -4.89
C GLY A 4 -35.49 -11.98 -4.83
N ASP A 5 -36.09 -11.69 -5.98
CA ASP A 5 -36.90 -10.51 -6.27
C ASP A 5 -38.00 -10.22 -5.25
N ASN A 6 -38.15 -8.95 -4.89
CA ASN A 6 -39.44 -8.44 -4.42
C ASN A 6 -39.63 -6.99 -4.87
N PRO A 7 -40.79 -6.64 -5.44
CA PRO A 7 -41.04 -5.32 -6.00
C PRO A 7 -41.23 -4.29 -4.88
N MET A 8 -40.82 -3.06 -5.20
CA MET A 8 -41.07 -1.79 -4.52
C MET A 8 -42.00 -1.82 -3.29
N ASN A 9 -41.50 -1.40 -2.13
CA ASN A 9 -42.32 -0.58 -1.25
C ASN A 9 -41.49 0.54 -0.61
N LYS A 10 -42.08 1.72 -0.61
CA LYS A 10 -41.50 3.01 -0.24
C LYS A 10 -41.17 3.07 1.25
N SER A 11 -40.16 3.89 1.52
CA SER A 11 -39.79 4.48 2.80
C SER A 11 -40.96 4.83 3.71
N GLU A 12 -40.93 4.33 4.95
CA GLU A 12 -41.50 5.04 6.09
C GLU A 12 -40.70 4.71 7.36
N VAL A 13 -39.96 5.71 7.84
CA VAL A 13 -39.38 5.75 9.18
C VAL A 13 -40.51 6.16 10.11
N ASN A 14 -40.94 5.27 10.99
CA ASN A 14 -41.74 5.67 12.15
C ASN A 14 -41.38 4.79 13.35
N GLY A 15 -40.69 5.41 14.31
CA GLY A 15 -40.46 4.84 15.63
C GLY A 15 -41.77 4.74 16.39
N LYS A 16 -42.20 3.51 16.68
CA LYS A 16 -43.13 3.19 17.76
C LYS A 16 -42.70 1.87 18.37
N LEU A 17 -42.47 1.88 19.68
CA LEU A 17 -42.28 0.69 20.51
C LEU A 17 -43.60 -0.12 20.51
N PRO A 18 -43.62 -1.42 20.18
CA PRO A 18 -44.79 -2.24 20.43
C PRO A 18 -44.69 -2.91 21.81
N SER A 19 -45.80 -2.80 22.54
CA SER A 19 -46.11 -3.47 23.79
C SER A 19 -45.83 -4.98 23.77
N GLU A 20 -45.44 -5.44 24.94
CA GLU A 20 -45.29 -6.82 25.39
C GLU A 20 -46.53 -7.67 25.07
N ASN A 21 -46.35 -8.73 24.27
CA ASN A 21 -47.25 -9.87 24.20
C ASN A 21 -46.42 -11.15 24.09
N THR A 22 -46.43 -11.91 25.19
CA THR A 22 -45.70 -13.14 25.41
C THR A 22 -46.19 -14.25 24.49
N SER A 23 -45.41 -14.54 23.45
CA SER A 23 -45.40 -15.85 22.80
C SER A 23 -43.94 -16.27 22.61
N HIS A 24 -43.50 -17.27 23.36
CA HIS A 24 -42.18 -17.88 23.21
C HIS A 24 -42.18 -18.73 21.92
N HIS A 25 -42.26 -18.07 20.76
CA HIS A 25 -41.63 -18.59 19.57
C HIS A 25 -40.13 -18.34 19.75
N THR A 26 -39.35 -19.40 19.88
CA THR A 26 -37.91 -19.36 19.62
C THR A 26 -37.69 -19.06 18.14
N SER A 27 -38.00 -17.83 17.73
CA SER A 27 -37.54 -17.30 16.45
C SER A 27 -36.03 -17.23 16.56
N THR A 28 -35.35 -18.12 15.83
CA THR A 28 -33.92 -17.95 15.56
C THR A 28 -33.74 -16.52 15.05
N PRO A 29 -32.81 -15.73 15.62
CA PRO A 29 -32.62 -14.35 15.19
C PRO A 29 -32.41 -14.33 13.67
N ASP A 30 -33.24 -13.54 12.98
CA ASP A 30 -33.16 -13.41 11.53
C ASP A 30 -31.74 -12.96 11.15
N LYS A 31 -31.11 -13.70 10.23
CA LYS A 31 -29.76 -13.38 9.77
C LYS A 31 -29.77 -12.01 9.09
N ALA A 32 -28.82 -11.16 9.47
CA ALA A 32 -28.64 -9.85 8.85
C ALA A 32 -28.47 -10.00 7.33
N LYS A 33 -29.28 -9.27 6.56
CA LYS A 33 -29.23 -9.25 5.09
C LYS A 33 -28.60 -7.96 4.61
N TRP A 34 -27.86 -8.03 3.49
CA TRP A 34 -27.39 -6.85 2.79
C TRP A 34 -28.58 -6.06 2.23
N GLY A 35 -28.54 -4.73 2.31
CA GLY A 35 -29.59 -3.88 1.79
C GLY A 35 -29.63 -3.92 0.26
N ARG A 36 -28.45 -3.93 -0.38
CA ARG A 36 -28.30 -4.03 -1.83
C ARG A 36 -27.20 -5.00 -2.24
N PRO A 37 -27.32 -5.71 -3.38
CA PRO A 37 -26.25 -6.58 -3.89
C PRO A 37 -24.91 -5.87 -4.12
N LEU A 38 -24.95 -4.57 -4.46
CA LEU A 38 -23.76 -3.76 -4.62
C LEU A 38 -22.96 -3.59 -3.33
N GLU A 39 -23.60 -3.53 -2.17
CA GLU A 39 -22.91 -3.42 -0.87
C GLU A 39 -22.05 -4.67 -0.62
N PHE A 40 -22.59 -5.84 -0.97
CA PHE A 40 -21.86 -7.10 -0.89
C PHE A 40 -20.67 -7.13 -1.85
N ILE A 41 -20.85 -6.72 -3.10
CA ILE A 41 -19.74 -6.66 -4.09
C ILE A 41 -18.64 -5.71 -3.61
N LEU A 42 -19.02 -4.52 -3.12
CA LEU A 42 -18.07 -3.53 -2.60
C LEU A 42 -17.31 -4.07 -1.37
N ALA A 43 -17.99 -4.78 -0.46
CA ALA A 43 -17.34 -5.43 0.66
C ALA A 43 -16.33 -6.51 0.21
N CYS A 44 -16.69 -7.35 -0.78
CA CYS A 44 -15.78 -8.34 -1.34
C CYS A 44 -14.58 -7.70 -2.05
N LEU A 45 -14.78 -6.61 -2.81
CA LEU A 45 -13.70 -5.88 -3.46
C LEU A 45 -12.77 -5.22 -2.44
N GLY A 46 -13.30 -4.63 -1.37
CA GLY A 46 -12.52 -4.07 -0.28
C GLY A 46 -11.70 -5.13 0.47
N TYR A 47 -12.22 -6.35 0.59
CA TYR A 47 -11.47 -7.48 1.13
C TYR A 47 -10.37 -7.99 0.18
N ALA A 48 -10.65 -8.03 -1.13
CA ALA A 48 -9.70 -8.53 -2.14
C ALA A 48 -8.55 -7.56 -2.43
N VAL A 49 -8.80 -6.24 -2.36
CA VAL A 49 -7.79 -5.21 -2.61
C VAL A 49 -7.11 -4.83 -1.29
N GLY A 50 -5.92 -5.39 -1.07
CA GLY A 50 -5.12 -5.11 0.13
C GLY A 50 -3.76 -4.50 -0.16
N LEU A 51 -3.05 -4.14 0.92
CA LEU A 51 -1.68 -3.60 0.87
C LEU A 51 -0.68 -4.50 0.13
N GLY A 52 -0.92 -5.81 0.11
CA GLY A 52 -0.10 -6.76 -0.65
C GLY A 52 -0.08 -6.46 -2.16
N ASN A 53 -1.16 -5.92 -2.71
CA ASN A 53 -1.23 -5.53 -4.13
C ASN A 53 -0.38 -4.28 -4.41
N ILE A 54 -0.10 -3.46 -3.40
CA ILE A 54 0.63 -2.19 -3.54
C ILE A 54 2.14 -2.42 -3.57
N TRP A 55 2.68 -3.27 -2.68
CA TRP A 55 4.15 -3.47 -2.61
C TRP A 55 4.62 -4.86 -3.04
N ARG A 56 3.90 -5.93 -2.69
CA ARG A 56 4.39 -7.30 -2.88
C ARG A 56 4.26 -7.70 -4.34
N PHE A 57 3.14 -7.38 -4.97
CA PHE A 57 2.90 -7.69 -6.37
C PHE A 57 3.92 -7.00 -7.30
N PRO A 58 4.14 -5.66 -7.23
CA PRO A 58 5.14 -5.02 -8.08
C PRO A 58 6.56 -5.53 -7.83
N TYR A 59 6.92 -5.77 -6.56
CA TYR A 59 8.23 -6.33 -6.21
C TYR A 59 8.45 -7.71 -6.83
N LEU A 60 7.45 -8.58 -6.76
CA LEU A 60 7.55 -9.95 -7.27
C LEU A 60 7.51 -9.98 -8.80
N ALA A 61 6.70 -9.12 -9.42
CA ALA A 61 6.69 -8.95 -10.87
C ALA A 61 8.05 -8.46 -11.37
N TYR A 62 8.62 -7.43 -10.73
CA TYR A 62 9.93 -6.89 -11.09
C TYR A 62 11.05 -7.94 -11.02
N ARG A 63 11.12 -8.73 -9.93
CA ARG A 63 12.14 -9.79 -9.79
C ARG A 63 11.97 -10.96 -10.77
N ASN A 64 10.75 -11.27 -11.20
CA ASN A 64 10.45 -12.45 -12.02
C ASN A 64 10.25 -12.12 -13.51
N GLY A 65 10.98 -11.15 -14.05
CA GLY A 65 10.93 -10.81 -15.47
C GLY A 65 9.91 -9.72 -15.84
N GLY A 66 9.52 -8.88 -14.88
CA GLY A 66 8.67 -7.72 -15.08
C GLY A 66 7.32 -8.07 -15.69
N GLY A 67 7.03 -7.57 -16.88
CA GLY A 67 5.78 -7.81 -17.59
C GLY A 67 5.55 -9.28 -17.97
N ALA A 68 6.60 -10.08 -18.16
CA ALA A 68 6.45 -11.50 -18.53
C ALA A 68 5.81 -12.34 -17.40
N PHE A 69 6.00 -11.93 -16.14
CA PHE A 69 5.38 -12.57 -14.97
C PHE A 69 3.83 -12.53 -15.01
N LEU A 70 3.25 -11.57 -15.74
CA LEU A 70 1.80 -11.42 -15.81
C LEU A 70 1.11 -12.61 -16.49
N ILE A 71 1.77 -13.26 -17.45
CA ILE A 71 1.20 -14.40 -18.19
C ILE A 71 0.90 -15.58 -17.24
N PRO A 72 1.87 -16.16 -16.51
CA PRO A 72 1.59 -17.23 -15.56
C PRO A 72 0.72 -16.75 -14.40
N PHE A 73 0.81 -15.48 -13.99
CA PHE A 73 -0.04 -14.92 -12.94
C PHE A 73 -1.53 -14.98 -13.33
N PHE A 74 -1.91 -14.48 -14.50
CA PHE A 74 -3.31 -14.51 -14.94
C PHE A 74 -3.83 -15.93 -15.17
N ILE A 75 -2.99 -16.83 -15.71
CA ILE A 75 -3.35 -18.25 -15.85
C ILE A 75 -3.67 -18.87 -14.49
N MET A 76 -2.82 -18.66 -13.48
CA MET A 76 -3.06 -19.17 -12.12
C MET A 76 -4.28 -18.53 -11.45
N VAL A 77 -4.54 -17.25 -11.68
CA VAL A 77 -5.75 -16.59 -11.17
C VAL A 77 -7.01 -17.22 -11.76
N VAL A 78 -7.03 -17.50 -13.07
CA VAL A 78 -8.21 -18.10 -13.72
C VAL A 78 -8.39 -19.58 -13.34
N ILE A 79 -7.31 -20.36 -13.27
CA ILE A 79 -7.38 -21.81 -13.03
C ILE A 79 -7.55 -22.14 -11.54
N ILE A 80 -6.92 -21.38 -10.64
CA ILE A 80 -6.88 -21.69 -9.20
C ILE A 80 -7.64 -20.63 -8.41
N GLY A 81 -7.33 -19.34 -8.63
CA GLY A 81 -7.89 -18.25 -7.83
C GLY A 81 -9.41 -18.15 -7.93
N LEU A 82 -9.93 -18.08 -9.15
CA LEU A 82 -11.35 -17.89 -9.43
C LEU A 82 -12.21 -19.09 -8.99
N PRO A 83 -11.83 -20.36 -9.26
CA PRO A 83 -12.56 -21.51 -8.73
C PRO A 83 -12.58 -21.59 -7.20
N LEU A 84 -11.46 -21.30 -6.53
CA LEU A 84 -11.42 -21.29 -5.06
C LEU A 84 -12.31 -20.18 -4.48
N PHE A 85 -12.28 -18.99 -5.07
CA PHE A 85 -13.14 -17.88 -4.67
C PHE A 85 -14.64 -18.22 -4.82
N PHE A 86 -15.03 -18.82 -5.95
CA PHE A 86 -16.41 -19.25 -6.15
C PHE A 86 -16.83 -20.35 -5.18
N LEU A 87 -15.94 -21.30 -4.88
CA LEU A 87 -16.21 -22.35 -3.90
C LEU A 87 -16.47 -21.76 -2.51
N GLU A 88 -15.65 -20.81 -2.07
CA GLU A 88 -15.81 -20.14 -0.77
C GLU A 88 -17.16 -19.39 -0.70
N LEU A 89 -17.49 -18.63 -1.74
CA LEU A 89 -18.78 -17.93 -1.81
C LEU A 89 -19.95 -18.90 -1.82
N TYR A 90 -19.87 -19.99 -2.58
CA TYR A 90 -20.92 -21.00 -2.65
C TYR A 90 -21.14 -21.68 -1.31
N VAL A 91 -20.08 -22.10 -0.62
CA VAL A 91 -20.16 -22.70 0.72
C VAL A 91 -20.76 -21.71 1.73
N GLY A 92 -20.32 -20.46 1.70
CA GLY A 92 -20.85 -19.41 2.57
C GLY A 92 -22.33 -19.12 2.33
N GLN A 93 -22.78 -19.16 1.07
CA GLN A 93 -24.19 -18.98 0.71
C GLN A 93 -25.05 -20.19 1.06
N TYR A 94 -24.56 -21.42 0.80
CA TYR A 94 -25.29 -22.66 1.04
C TYR A 94 -25.48 -22.94 2.53
N THR A 95 -24.41 -22.81 3.32
CA THR A 95 -24.48 -23.06 4.77
C THR A 95 -25.05 -21.86 5.53
N GLY A 96 -24.74 -20.63 5.08
CA GLY A 96 -25.06 -19.40 5.80
C GLY A 96 -24.44 -19.33 7.20
N LEU A 97 -23.37 -20.09 7.46
CA LEU A 97 -22.70 -20.20 8.75
C LEU A 97 -21.30 -19.60 8.67
N GLY A 98 -20.72 -19.25 9.82
CA GLY A 98 -19.30 -18.88 9.89
C GLY A 98 -18.39 -20.09 9.61
N PRO A 99 -17.11 -19.87 9.27
CA PRO A 99 -16.19 -20.91 8.77
C PRO A 99 -16.06 -22.12 9.70
N LEU A 100 -16.03 -21.92 11.03
CA LEU A 100 -16.06 -23.02 12.02
C LEU A 100 -17.20 -24.01 11.80
N HIS A 101 -18.42 -23.48 11.70
CA HIS A 101 -19.62 -24.29 11.58
C HIS A 101 -19.90 -24.70 10.13
N ALA A 102 -19.47 -23.91 9.15
CA ALA A 102 -19.63 -24.22 7.74
C ALA A 102 -18.87 -25.49 7.33
N PHE A 103 -17.60 -25.64 7.74
CA PHE A 103 -16.83 -26.85 7.44
C PHE A 103 -17.33 -28.08 8.21
N SER A 104 -17.74 -27.90 9.47
CA SER A 104 -18.36 -28.98 10.26
C SER A 104 -19.69 -29.45 9.64
N ALA A 105 -20.48 -28.52 9.07
CA ALA A 105 -21.74 -28.83 8.40
C ALA A 105 -21.57 -29.56 7.06
N ILE A 106 -20.45 -29.35 6.35
CA ILE A 106 -20.10 -30.12 5.15
C ILE A 106 -19.67 -31.54 5.53
N GLY A 107 -18.89 -31.67 6.60
CA GLY A 107 -18.56 -32.97 7.17
C GLY A 107 -17.72 -32.87 8.44
N PRO A 108 -17.92 -33.76 9.42
CA PRO A 108 -17.26 -33.70 10.72
C PRO A 108 -15.72 -33.81 10.62
N PHE A 109 -15.21 -34.47 9.58
CA PHE A 109 -13.77 -34.56 9.30
C PHE A 109 -13.14 -33.19 8.97
N PHE A 110 -13.88 -32.28 8.33
CA PHE A 110 -13.39 -30.97 7.94
C PHE A 110 -13.46 -29.92 9.06
N SER A 111 -13.98 -30.28 10.24
CA SER A 111 -14.09 -29.36 11.39
C SER A 111 -12.75 -28.70 11.75
N GLY A 112 -11.63 -29.42 11.60
CA GLY A 112 -10.28 -28.89 11.81
C GLY A 112 -9.94 -27.69 10.91
N LEU A 113 -10.42 -27.66 9.66
CA LEU A 113 -10.19 -26.55 8.74
C LEU A 113 -10.80 -25.24 9.28
N GLY A 114 -11.97 -25.31 9.91
CA GLY A 114 -12.60 -24.15 10.56
C GLY A 114 -11.71 -23.54 11.63
N TYR A 115 -11.11 -24.35 12.49
CA TYR A 115 -10.17 -23.86 13.51
C TYR A 115 -8.88 -23.30 12.89
N CYS A 116 -8.32 -23.96 11.87
CA CYS A 116 -7.15 -23.45 11.15
C CYS A 116 -7.41 -22.06 10.54
N THR A 117 -8.59 -21.85 9.92
CA THR A 117 -8.94 -20.53 9.36
C THR A 117 -8.98 -19.43 10.42
N LEU A 118 -9.52 -19.71 11.61
CA LEU A 118 -9.53 -18.73 12.71
C LEU A 118 -8.14 -18.39 13.22
N VAL A 119 -7.26 -19.38 13.37
CA VAL A 119 -5.87 -19.14 13.80
C VAL A 119 -5.14 -18.28 12.78
N VAL A 120 -5.27 -18.61 11.49
CA VAL A 120 -4.65 -17.85 10.40
C VAL A 120 -5.16 -16.41 10.35
N ILE A 121 -6.48 -16.20 10.40
CA ILE A 121 -7.09 -14.86 10.41
C ILE A 121 -6.62 -14.05 11.63
N SER A 122 -6.48 -14.68 12.80
CA SER A 122 -6.02 -14.00 14.01
C SER A 122 -4.58 -13.52 13.88
N ILE A 123 -3.66 -14.38 13.41
CA ILE A 123 -2.26 -14.01 13.18
C ILE A 123 -2.18 -12.89 12.13
N ILE A 124 -2.96 -13.01 11.05
CA ILE A 124 -3.02 -12.02 10.00
C ILE A 124 -3.50 -10.67 10.54
N SER A 125 -4.57 -10.67 11.33
CA SER A 125 -5.12 -9.46 11.92
C SER A 125 -4.10 -8.74 12.81
N ILE A 126 -3.33 -9.46 13.63
CA ILE A 126 -2.34 -8.85 14.53
C ILE A 126 -1.29 -8.06 13.75
N TYR A 127 -0.66 -8.65 12.73
CA TYR A 127 0.37 -7.93 11.99
C TYR A 127 -0.22 -6.81 11.12
N TYR A 128 -1.43 -6.98 10.56
CA TYR A 128 -2.06 -5.91 9.78
C TYR A 128 -2.41 -4.69 10.63
N MET A 129 -2.80 -4.87 11.90
CA MET A 129 -3.05 -3.74 12.81
C MET A 129 -1.78 -2.91 13.06
N VAL A 130 -0.61 -3.55 13.13
CA VAL A 130 0.68 -2.84 13.23
C VAL A 130 0.93 -1.99 11.98
N ILE A 131 0.70 -2.55 10.79
CA ILE A 131 0.87 -1.81 9.54
C ILE A 131 -0.11 -0.64 9.46
N VAL A 132 -1.38 -0.85 9.83
CA VAL A 132 -2.37 0.24 9.88
C VAL A 132 -1.92 1.34 10.84
N ALA A 133 -1.39 0.99 12.02
CA ALA A 133 -0.85 1.96 12.96
C ALA A 133 0.30 2.79 12.34
N TRP A 134 1.23 2.17 11.64
CA TRP A 134 2.29 2.89 10.92
C TRP A 134 1.73 3.78 9.80
N THR A 135 0.76 3.31 9.02
CA THR A 135 0.16 4.13 7.97
C THR A 135 -0.55 5.36 8.53
N LEU A 136 -1.27 5.21 9.65
CA LEU A 136 -1.92 6.33 10.34
C LEU A 136 -0.89 7.31 10.90
N PHE A 137 0.18 6.81 11.52
CA PHE A 137 1.29 7.65 11.98
C PHE A 137 1.87 8.49 10.82
N TYR A 138 2.18 7.87 9.68
CA TYR A 138 2.72 8.57 8.52
C TYR A 138 1.75 9.54 7.88
N VAL A 139 0.46 9.23 7.85
CA VAL A 139 -0.57 10.15 7.35
C VAL A 139 -0.69 11.37 8.27
N LEU A 140 -0.76 11.17 9.59
CA LEU A 140 -0.89 12.28 10.54
C LEU A 140 0.34 13.19 10.55
N THR A 141 1.54 12.60 10.55
CA THR A 141 2.80 13.36 10.45
C THR A 141 2.91 14.10 9.11
N SER A 142 2.39 13.55 8.02
CA SER A 142 2.39 14.24 6.72
C SER A 142 1.39 15.39 6.62
N ILE A 143 0.32 15.38 7.42
CA ILE A 143 -0.69 16.46 7.44
C ILE A 143 -0.28 17.57 8.40
N PHE A 144 0.21 17.23 9.59
CA PHE A 144 0.42 18.19 10.68
C PHE A 144 1.88 18.50 10.97
N GLY A 145 2.81 17.61 10.61
CA GLY A 145 4.22 17.71 10.99
C GLY A 145 5.10 18.33 9.92
N SER A 146 6.24 18.88 10.34
CA SER A 146 7.40 18.99 9.45
C SER A 146 7.88 17.58 9.11
N LEU A 147 8.10 17.30 7.82
CA LEU A 147 8.61 16.02 7.38
C LEU A 147 10.11 15.92 7.67
N ASP A 148 10.48 15.34 8.81
CA ASP A 148 11.89 15.19 9.21
C ASP A 148 12.70 14.35 8.21
N TRP A 149 12.08 13.33 7.59
CA TRP A 149 12.69 12.54 6.51
C TRP A 149 12.65 13.21 5.12
N GLY A 150 12.10 14.42 5.03
CA GLY A 150 12.03 15.22 3.81
C GLY A 150 12.99 16.42 3.80
N SER A 151 13.53 16.79 4.96
CA SER A 151 14.45 17.92 5.16
C SER A 151 15.88 17.45 5.50
N CYS A 152 16.86 18.31 5.23
CA CYS A 152 18.27 18.14 5.59
C CYS A 152 18.68 19.16 6.67
N ASP A 153 17.70 19.73 7.36
CA ASP A 153 17.85 20.77 8.38
C ASP A 153 17.70 20.20 9.79
N ASN A 154 17.90 18.89 9.96
CA ASN A 154 17.84 18.25 11.27
C ASN A 154 19.24 17.99 11.82
N ASP A 155 19.37 17.90 13.14
CA ASP A 155 20.65 17.72 13.83
C ASP A 155 21.34 16.37 13.52
N PHE A 156 20.56 15.36 13.12
CA PHE A 156 21.07 14.04 12.75
C PHE A 156 21.56 13.96 11.29
N ASN A 157 21.32 14.99 10.47
CA ASN A 157 21.70 14.95 9.06
C ASN A 157 23.20 15.17 8.86
N SER A 158 23.79 14.40 7.95
CA SER A 158 25.19 14.60 7.55
C SER A 158 25.32 15.71 6.49
N ASP A 159 26.55 16.16 6.23
CA ASP A 159 26.83 17.11 5.14
C ASP A 159 26.44 16.56 3.76
N PHE A 160 26.37 15.23 3.61
CA PHE A 160 25.99 14.56 2.36
C PHE A 160 24.48 14.38 2.21
N CYS A 161 23.67 14.91 3.13
CA CYS A 161 22.22 14.84 3.03
C CYS A 161 21.71 15.50 1.75
N TYR A 162 20.80 14.82 1.08
CA TYR A 162 20.14 15.26 -0.13
C TYR A 162 18.63 15.25 0.05
N SER A 163 18.00 16.39 -0.26
CA SER A 163 16.55 16.49 -0.41
C SER A 163 16.20 17.16 -1.75
N GLY A 164 15.28 16.53 -2.46
CA GLY A 164 14.82 16.99 -3.78
C GLY A 164 14.12 18.35 -3.73
N SER A 165 13.57 18.75 -2.58
CA SER A 165 12.95 20.08 -2.42
C SER A 165 13.99 21.19 -2.45
N TYR A 166 15.12 21.04 -1.75
CA TYR A 166 16.21 22.02 -1.82
C TYR A 166 16.90 22.01 -3.18
N ASP A 167 17.05 20.84 -3.81
CA ASP A 167 17.61 20.75 -5.17
C ASP A 167 16.77 21.53 -6.18
N LYS A 168 15.44 21.38 -6.13
CA LYS A 168 14.52 22.17 -6.96
C LYS A 168 14.65 23.67 -6.69
N ASN A 169 14.83 24.08 -5.43
CA ASN A 169 15.03 25.48 -5.05
C ASN A 169 16.37 26.05 -5.54
N CYS A 170 17.45 25.26 -5.51
CA CYS A 170 18.74 25.65 -6.09
C CYS A 170 18.62 25.80 -7.61
N ARG A 171 17.92 24.88 -8.29
CA ARG A 171 17.70 24.95 -9.74
C ARG A 171 16.81 26.12 -10.14
N SER A 172 15.77 26.44 -9.37
CA SER A 172 14.82 27.52 -9.69
C SER A 172 15.40 28.92 -9.53
N LYS A 173 16.40 29.09 -8.67
CA LYS A 173 17.10 30.36 -8.47
C LYS A 173 18.08 30.73 -9.60
N ASN A 174 18.24 29.88 -10.63
CA ASN A 174 19.02 30.18 -11.83
C ASN A 174 18.29 31.15 -12.78
N PHE A 175 17.94 32.34 -12.28
CA PHE A 175 17.27 33.39 -13.06
C PHE A 175 18.21 34.07 -14.08
N THR A 176 19.52 33.85 -13.96
CA THR A 176 20.58 34.33 -14.86
C THR A 176 21.36 33.13 -15.38
N GLY A 177 21.00 32.65 -16.57
CA GLY A 177 21.42 31.35 -17.12
C GLY A 177 22.91 31.22 -17.44
N SER A 178 23.76 31.05 -16.43
CA SER A 178 25.19 30.77 -16.64
C SER A 178 25.57 29.32 -16.32
N GLU A 179 25.05 28.69 -15.25
CA GLU A 179 25.44 27.33 -14.86
C GLU A 179 24.32 26.60 -14.10
N THR A 180 24.14 25.30 -14.35
CA THR A 180 23.15 24.50 -13.62
C THR A 180 23.62 24.24 -12.17
N GLN A 181 22.87 24.76 -11.19
CA GLN A 181 23.12 24.53 -9.76
C GLN A 181 22.34 23.33 -9.21
N THR A 182 22.94 22.59 -8.28
CA THR A 182 22.33 21.46 -7.58
C THR A 182 22.66 21.54 -6.08
N TYR A 183 21.83 20.90 -5.25
CA TYR A 183 22.04 20.86 -3.81
C TYR A 183 23.09 19.80 -3.45
N TYR A 184 24.23 20.24 -2.92
CA TYR A 184 25.36 19.39 -2.52
C TYR A 184 26.08 20.02 -1.33
N LEU A 185 26.56 19.19 -0.38
CA LEU A 185 27.25 19.67 0.83
C LEU A 185 26.45 20.73 1.61
N ARG A 186 25.14 20.51 1.74
CA ARG A 186 24.16 21.45 2.34
C ARG A 186 24.07 22.85 1.72
N THR A 187 24.67 23.06 0.54
CA THR A 187 24.68 24.36 -0.17
C THR A 187 24.26 24.20 -1.63
N CYS A 188 23.91 25.32 -2.30
CA CYS A 188 23.69 25.32 -3.75
C CYS A 188 25.04 25.51 -4.45
N MET A 189 25.53 24.48 -5.13
CA MET A 189 26.80 24.50 -5.85
C MET A 189 26.58 24.29 -7.35
N SER A 190 27.44 24.87 -8.20
CA SER A 190 27.41 24.56 -9.62
C SER A 190 28.05 23.20 -9.89
N ILE A 191 27.62 22.53 -10.96
CA ILE A 191 28.15 21.22 -11.33
C ILE A 191 29.66 21.29 -11.62
N ALA A 192 30.13 22.41 -12.17
CA ALA A 192 31.54 22.64 -12.41
C ALA A 192 32.38 22.62 -11.12
N ASP A 193 31.89 23.22 -10.04
CA ASP A 193 32.58 23.23 -8.75
C ASP A 193 32.49 21.87 -8.02
N ILE A 194 31.41 21.12 -8.24
CA ILE A 194 31.31 19.74 -7.76
C ILE A 194 32.34 18.84 -8.47
N CYS A 195 32.50 18.97 -9.79
CA CYS A 195 33.57 18.27 -10.51
C CYS A 195 34.94 18.57 -9.90
N LYS A 196 35.26 19.86 -9.68
CA LYS A 196 36.55 20.27 -9.09
C LYS A 196 36.75 19.69 -7.68
N SER A 197 35.72 19.75 -6.82
CA SER A 197 35.81 19.24 -5.44
C SER A 197 35.96 17.73 -5.35
N THR A 198 35.46 16.99 -6.35
CA THR A 198 35.57 15.53 -6.46
C THR A 198 36.83 15.06 -7.22
N GLY A 199 37.71 16.00 -7.61
CA GLY A 199 38.98 15.71 -8.29
C GLY A 199 38.88 15.56 -9.81
N PHE A 200 37.77 15.97 -10.42
CA PHE A 200 37.52 15.93 -11.87
C PHE A 200 37.57 17.31 -12.51
N GLN A 201 37.80 17.36 -13.83
CA GLN A 201 37.72 18.62 -14.57
C GLN A 201 36.27 18.90 -15.03
N PRO A 202 35.81 20.16 -14.95
CA PRO A 202 34.49 20.53 -15.45
C PRO A 202 34.45 20.47 -16.99
N TYR A 203 33.37 19.94 -17.55
CA TYR A 203 33.18 19.87 -19.01
C TYR A 203 31.83 20.43 -19.45
N ASP A 204 30.74 19.88 -18.92
CA ASP A 204 29.37 20.27 -19.26
C ASP A 204 28.47 20.16 -18.02
N ASP A 205 27.24 20.67 -18.10
CA ASP A 205 26.22 20.66 -17.04
C ASP A 205 25.76 19.24 -16.62
N LYS A 206 26.30 18.19 -17.22
CA LYS A 206 25.96 16.79 -16.91
C LYS A 206 27.18 15.91 -16.68
N PHE A 207 28.35 16.31 -17.18
CA PHE A 207 29.52 15.46 -17.26
C PHE A 207 30.77 16.18 -16.75
N CYS A 208 31.58 15.44 -16.01
CA CYS A 208 32.95 15.81 -15.67
C CYS A 208 33.93 14.99 -16.54
N LEU A 209 35.18 15.42 -16.61
CA LEU A 209 36.28 14.68 -17.23
C LEU A 209 37.15 14.03 -16.16
N ASN A 210 37.43 12.74 -16.33
CA ASN A 210 38.40 12.00 -15.53
C ASN A 210 39.84 12.32 -15.95
N SER A 211 40.85 11.83 -15.22
CA SER A 211 42.28 11.97 -15.53
C SER A 211 42.68 11.44 -16.91
N THR A 212 41.91 10.51 -17.48
CA THR A 212 42.06 9.98 -18.86
C THR A 212 41.32 10.79 -19.92
N ASN A 213 40.68 11.90 -19.53
CA ASN A 213 39.84 12.75 -20.38
C ASN A 213 38.54 12.07 -20.88
N ASP A 214 38.11 11.00 -20.21
CA ASP A 214 36.82 10.34 -20.46
C ASP A 214 35.68 11.09 -19.77
N ARG A 215 34.51 11.13 -20.44
CA ARG A 215 33.30 11.77 -19.92
C ARG A 215 32.60 10.86 -18.92
N ILE A 216 32.44 11.33 -17.70
CA ILE A 216 31.72 10.63 -16.63
C ILE A 216 30.59 11.51 -16.09
N PRO A 217 29.44 10.94 -15.70
CA PRO A 217 28.39 11.71 -15.05
C PRO A 217 28.92 12.37 -13.77
N TRP A 218 28.53 13.62 -13.51
CA TRP A 218 29.06 14.38 -12.36
C TRP A 218 28.78 13.72 -11.01
N TYR A 219 27.70 12.94 -10.91
CA TYR A 219 27.28 12.27 -9.68
C TYR A 219 28.02 10.93 -9.42
N THR A 220 28.93 10.48 -10.30
CA THR A 220 29.61 9.19 -10.14
C THR A 220 30.50 9.12 -8.89
N ASN A 221 31.14 10.22 -8.50
CA ASN A 221 31.98 10.29 -7.30
C ASN A 221 31.44 11.29 -6.25
N ALA A 222 30.20 11.74 -6.41
CA ALA A 222 29.55 12.65 -5.48
C ALA A 222 28.64 11.84 -4.54
N THR A 223 29.01 11.73 -3.27
CA THR A 223 28.23 11.02 -2.26
C THR A 223 27.01 11.87 -1.87
N ARG A 224 25.82 11.31 -2.07
CA ARG A 224 24.55 11.94 -1.69
C ARG A 224 23.68 10.87 -1.02
N ILE A 225 23.22 11.16 0.18
CA ILE A 225 22.38 10.26 0.98
C ILE A 225 21.02 10.90 1.09
N LEU A 226 19.93 10.17 0.82
CA LEU A 226 18.59 10.77 0.94
C LEU A 226 18.30 11.11 2.40
N ALA A 227 17.62 12.24 2.64
CA ALA A 227 17.16 12.62 3.99
C ALA A 227 16.40 11.48 4.69
N SER A 228 15.59 10.73 3.95
CA SER A 228 14.87 9.56 4.47
C SER A 228 15.79 8.40 4.83
N GLU A 229 16.87 8.19 4.08
CA GLU A 229 17.84 7.14 4.37
C GLU A 229 18.62 7.43 5.66
N GLU A 230 18.93 8.71 5.93
CA GLU A 230 19.55 9.11 7.20
C GLU A 230 18.58 9.03 8.38
N TYR A 231 17.29 9.31 8.16
CA TYR A 231 16.26 9.26 9.21
C TYR A 231 15.95 7.82 9.69
N TYR A 232 15.93 6.84 8.78
CA TYR A 232 15.58 5.44 9.09
C TYR A 232 16.79 4.52 9.32
N LYS A 233 17.98 5.09 9.46
CA LYS A 233 19.23 4.35 9.66
C LYS A 233 19.32 3.72 11.05
#